data_AF-A0A1H6JX89-F1
#
_entry.id   AF-A0A1H6JX89-F1
#
_cell.length_a   1.000
_cell.length_b   1.000
_cell.length_c   1.000
_cell.angle_alpha   90.00
_cell.angle_beta   90.00
_cell.angle_gamma   90.00
#
_symmetry.space_group_name_H-M   'P 1'
#
loop_
_entity.id
_entity.type
_entity.pdbx_description
1 polymer ?
#
loop_
_entity_poly.entity_id
_entity_poly.type
_entity_poly.pdbx_seq_one_letter_code
_entity_poly.pdbx_strand_id
1 'polypeptide(L)'
;MVCRTFEQARFRFKKAIKWGFRVSMVGPTLIDIREHIDGLGTKDGQYYVRCGRTGDRPVPAAGTRFPDRATARAAARATEQYRSALRRYDPQVPFYDLIVCEEMSRDTTAAHARESETDSPQDRLTDPVLTDSATPERHDLVEFCHRVAGAVFETLSERGYDGVESAVMHAYFQHAETVGDPDELCLCLLESMASELHKRLTPADQAEVLTDAATRLESPSDDDSPLDASLTALEQRGFIESYTRSPYSVGLDGGAGAVVVQISGYALSAHDKRLPVLPLTLELCRHHTEQSPQSVQVTAVDDGWQLTFSLADTGDQSGLVSASIDGKV
;
A
#
# COMPACT_ATOMS: atom_id res chain seq x y z
N MET A 1 10.74 -16.75 10.04
CA MET A 1 11.22 -15.85 8.95
C MET A 1 10.12 -14.89 8.47
N VAL A 2 8.84 -15.25 8.62
CA VAL A 2 7.65 -14.47 8.23
C VAL A 2 7.43 -13.17 9.04
N CYS A 3 7.85 -13.10 10.32
CA CYS A 3 7.68 -11.89 11.13
C CYS A 3 8.57 -10.69 10.77
N ARG A 4 9.69 -10.87 10.03
CA ARG A 4 10.60 -9.75 9.69
C ARG A 4 10.08 -8.91 8.52
N THR A 5 9.34 -9.52 7.59
CA THR A 5 8.75 -8.85 6.42
C THR A 5 7.50 -8.04 6.81
N PHE A 6 6.78 -8.50 7.85
CA PHE A 6 5.54 -7.92 8.35
C PHE A 6 5.72 -6.55 9.03
N GLU A 7 6.79 -6.34 9.80
CA GLU A 7 7.13 -5.02 10.38
C GLU A 7 7.64 -4.01 9.32
N GLN A 8 8.21 -4.49 8.20
CA GLN A 8 8.68 -3.65 7.10
C GLN A 8 7.54 -3.11 6.22
N ALA A 9 6.52 -3.94 5.95
CA ALA A 9 5.32 -3.54 5.19
C ALA A 9 4.50 -2.47 5.94
N ARG A 10 4.28 -2.66 7.25
CA ARG A 10 3.57 -1.69 8.11
C ARG A 10 4.25 -0.33 8.20
N PHE A 11 5.58 -0.30 8.07
CA PHE A 11 6.35 0.94 8.15
C PHE A 11 6.41 1.69 6.80
N ARG A 12 6.44 0.99 5.66
CA ARG A 12 6.40 1.63 4.34
C ARG A 12 5.04 2.28 4.06
N PHE A 13 3.95 1.68 4.53
CA PHE A 13 2.60 2.25 4.42
C PHE A 13 2.43 3.58 5.18
N LYS A 14 3.08 3.73 6.35
CA LYS A 14 3.10 5.01 7.10
C LYS A 14 4.01 6.09 6.50
N LYS A 15 4.86 5.76 5.53
CA LYS A 15 5.73 6.74 4.86
C LYS A 15 4.96 7.57 3.82
N ALA A 16 3.82 7.06 3.32
CA ALA A 16 2.96 7.72 2.33
C ALA A 16 1.95 8.71 2.96
N ILE A 17 1.55 8.51 4.22
CA ILE A 17 0.55 9.33 4.96
C ILE A 17 1.19 10.61 5.56
N LYS A 18 2.30 11.12 5.01
CA LYS A 18 3.09 12.23 5.58
C LYS A 18 2.68 13.62 5.07
N TRP A 19 1.38 13.88 4.93
CA TRP A 19 0.82 15.25 4.87
C TRP A 19 -0.51 15.29 5.64
N GLY A 20 -0.46 15.52 6.97
CA GLY A 20 -1.70 15.84 7.70
C GLY A 20 -1.75 15.59 9.21
N PHE A 21 -0.86 14.78 9.79
CA PHE A 21 -0.94 14.48 11.23
C PHE A 21 -0.11 15.43 12.10
N ARG A 22 -0.68 16.57 12.50
CA ARG A 22 -0.18 17.38 13.61
C ARG A 22 -0.86 16.97 14.91
N VAL A 23 -0.43 15.85 15.49
CA VAL A 23 -0.78 15.50 16.87
C VAL A 23 0.18 16.24 17.81
N SER A 24 -0.37 17.21 18.53
CA SER A 24 0.29 17.81 19.70
C SER A 24 0.50 16.73 20.77
N MET A 25 1.75 16.34 21.03
CA MET A 25 2.11 15.60 22.24
C MET A 25 3.55 15.93 22.63
N VAL A 26 3.75 16.26 23.91
CA VAL A 26 5.03 16.66 24.51
C VAL A 26 6.04 15.49 24.41
N GLY A 27 6.93 15.56 23.42
CA GLY A 27 8.03 14.60 23.16
C GLY A 27 8.34 14.49 21.65
N PRO A 28 9.57 14.10 21.25
CA PRO A 28 9.91 13.92 19.84
C PRO A 28 8.97 12.88 19.21
N THR A 29 8.46 13.18 18.03
CA THR A 29 7.53 12.32 17.29
C THR A 29 8.23 11.04 16.82
N LEU A 30 7.47 10.00 16.45
CA LEU A 30 8.04 8.77 15.85
C LEU A 30 8.90 9.08 14.61
N ILE A 31 8.55 10.14 13.88
CA ILE A 31 9.31 10.64 12.72
C ILE A 31 10.63 11.26 13.19
N ASP A 32 10.60 12.16 14.17
CA ASP A 32 11.81 12.81 14.69
C ASP A 32 12.81 11.79 15.23
N ILE A 33 12.32 10.76 15.93
CA ILE A 33 13.16 9.69 16.46
C ILE A 33 13.78 8.87 15.30
N ARG A 34 13.04 8.64 14.21
CA ARG A 34 13.57 7.93 13.05
C ARG A 34 14.57 8.76 12.26
N GLU A 35 14.27 10.02 11.97
CA GLU A 35 15.19 10.95 11.30
C GLU A 35 16.47 11.12 12.13
N HIS A 36 16.36 11.13 13.45
CA HIS A 36 17.52 11.10 14.34
C HIS A 36 18.35 9.81 14.16
N ILE A 37 17.73 8.63 14.12
CA ILE A 37 18.43 7.34 13.93
C ILE A 37 19.07 7.26 12.54
N ASP A 38 18.38 7.72 11.50
CA ASP A 38 18.90 7.76 10.13
C ASP A 38 20.09 8.73 10.02
N GLY A 39 20.02 9.89 10.68
CA GLY A 39 21.10 10.87 10.73
C GLY A 39 22.34 10.42 11.51
N LEU A 40 22.22 9.41 12.38
CA LEU A 40 23.36 8.76 13.04
C LEU A 40 24.06 7.73 12.11
N GLY A 41 23.41 7.33 11.01
CA GLY A 41 23.89 6.30 10.11
C GLY A 41 24.98 6.74 9.14
N THR A 42 25.83 5.81 8.73
CA THR A 42 26.80 5.98 7.63
C THR A 42 26.90 4.69 6.81
N LYS A 43 27.17 4.80 5.51
CA LYS A 43 27.23 3.63 4.60
C LYS A 43 28.35 2.66 4.96
N ASP A 44 29.47 3.18 5.47
CA ASP A 44 30.68 2.41 5.78
C ASP A 44 30.83 2.12 7.29
N GLY A 45 29.72 2.15 8.03
CA GLY A 45 29.72 2.00 9.48
C GLY A 45 30.02 0.56 9.91
N GLN A 46 30.94 0.39 10.86
CA GLN A 46 31.30 -0.94 11.37
C GLN A 46 30.34 -1.44 12.45
N TYR A 47 29.54 -0.55 13.04
CA TYR A 47 28.65 -0.87 14.14
C TYR A 47 27.20 -0.99 13.68
N TYR A 48 26.44 -1.87 14.33
CA TYR A 48 25.01 -2.05 14.08
C TYR A 48 24.28 -2.44 15.37
N VAL A 49 22.96 -2.30 15.37
CA VAL A 49 22.10 -2.64 16.52
C VAL A 49 21.35 -3.94 16.22
N ARG A 50 21.33 -4.85 17.19
CA ARG A 50 20.51 -6.08 17.16
C ARG A 50 19.89 -6.36 18.52
N CYS A 51 18.86 -7.19 18.54
CA CYS A 51 18.34 -7.81 19.75
C CYS A 51 19.33 -8.85 20.27
N GLY A 52 19.76 -8.73 21.52
CA GLY A 52 20.69 -9.68 22.14
C GLY A 52 20.10 -11.07 22.36
N ARG A 53 18.77 -11.17 22.47
CA ARG A 53 18.07 -12.45 22.68
C ARG A 53 17.78 -13.21 21.40
N THR A 54 17.28 -12.51 20.39
CA THR A 54 16.77 -13.14 19.15
C THR A 54 17.74 -12.99 17.97
N GLY A 55 18.71 -12.08 18.08
CA GLY A 55 19.61 -11.73 16.98
C GLY A 55 18.95 -10.87 15.89
N ASP A 56 17.67 -10.53 16.02
CA ASP A 56 16.95 -9.68 15.07
C ASP A 56 17.52 -8.26 15.03
N ARG A 57 17.47 -7.60 13.87
CA ARG A 57 17.80 -6.18 13.73
C ARG A 57 16.49 -5.40 13.69
N PRO A 58 16.09 -4.75 14.79
CA PRO A 58 14.76 -4.17 14.88
C PRO A 58 14.69 -2.81 14.21
N VAL A 59 13.53 -2.54 13.61
CA VAL A 59 13.24 -1.22 13.06
C VAL A 59 13.14 -0.16 14.18
N PRO A 60 13.62 1.07 13.93
CA PRO A 60 14.07 1.59 12.63
C PRO A 60 15.57 1.43 12.37
N ALA A 61 16.39 0.95 13.31
CA ALA A 61 17.83 0.74 13.10
C ALA A 61 18.19 -0.47 12.20
N ALA A 62 17.19 -1.17 11.67
CA ALA A 62 17.37 -2.30 10.78
C ALA A 62 18.03 -1.86 9.46
N GLY A 63 19.19 -2.41 9.15
CA GLY A 63 19.95 -2.09 7.93
C GLY A 63 20.85 -0.86 8.05
N THR A 64 20.70 -0.06 9.11
CA THR A 64 21.56 1.10 9.37
C THR A 64 22.88 0.65 9.98
N ARG A 65 23.96 1.27 9.50
CA ARG A 65 25.32 1.09 9.99
C ARG A 65 25.79 2.38 10.66
N PHE A 66 26.58 2.26 11.71
CA PHE A 66 27.03 3.39 12.54
C PHE A 66 28.56 3.45 12.56
N PRO A 67 29.14 4.66 12.54
CA PRO A 67 30.59 4.85 12.44
C PRO A 67 31.33 4.32 13.67
N ASP A 68 30.77 4.52 14.86
CA ASP A 68 31.39 4.18 16.13
C ASP A 68 30.38 3.59 17.14
N ARG A 69 30.92 2.97 18.19
CA ARG A 69 30.13 2.32 19.23
C ARG A 69 29.24 3.30 20.02
N ALA A 70 29.64 4.55 20.20
CA ALA A 70 28.85 5.54 20.94
C ALA A 70 27.64 5.99 20.11
N THR A 71 27.83 6.23 18.82
CA THR A 71 26.77 6.53 17.85
C THR A 71 25.78 5.36 17.74
N ALA A 72 26.25 4.12 17.69
CA ALA A 72 25.40 2.94 17.71
C ALA A 72 24.61 2.78 19.03
N ARG A 73 25.18 3.18 20.18
CA ARG A 73 24.46 3.19 21.46
C ARG A 73 23.37 4.26 21.50
N ALA A 74 23.62 5.44 20.91
CA ALA A 74 22.61 6.48 20.77
C ALA A 74 21.45 5.97 19.89
N ALA A 75 21.76 5.31 18.78
CA ALA A 75 20.77 4.69 17.91
C ALA A 75 19.98 3.56 18.59
N ALA A 76 20.61 2.74 19.43
CA ALA A 76 19.91 1.74 20.24
C ALA A 76 18.89 2.39 21.19
N ARG A 77 19.30 3.42 21.94
CA ARG A 77 18.38 4.15 22.84
C ARG A 77 17.23 4.82 22.09
N ALA A 78 17.52 5.42 20.95
CA ALA A 78 16.49 6.02 20.11
C ALA A 78 15.54 4.94 19.54
N THR A 79 16.05 3.75 19.19
CA THR A 79 15.23 2.62 18.76
C THR A 79 14.32 2.11 19.89
N GLU A 80 14.80 2.06 21.14
CA GLU A 80 13.99 1.75 22.31
C GLU A 80 12.87 2.78 22.53
N GLN A 81 13.19 4.08 22.42
CA GLN A 81 12.20 5.15 22.52
C GLN A 81 11.14 5.05 21.42
N TYR A 82 11.58 4.80 20.19
CA TYR A 82 10.70 4.59 19.05
C TYR A 82 9.73 3.43 19.28
N ARG A 83 10.23 2.26 19.70
CA ARG A 83 9.39 1.09 19.95
C ARG A 83 8.47 1.25 21.16
N SER A 84 8.91 1.98 22.18
CA SER A 84 8.07 2.32 23.33
C SER A 84 6.95 3.28 22.95
N ALA A 85 7.23 4.24 22.07
CA ALA A 85 6.21 5.11 21.50
C ALA A 85 5.23 4.34 20.60
N LEU A 86 5.70 3.37 19.81
CA LEU A 86 4.83 2.49 19.02
C LEU A 86 3.87 1.66 19.86
N ARG A 87 4.30 1.16 21.04
CA ARG A 87 3.44 0.37 21.94
C ARG A 87 2.22 1.11 22.46
N ARG A 88 2.22 2.44 22.41
CA ARG A 88 1.02 3.24 22.72
C ARG A 88 -0.09 3.05 21.69
N TYR A 89 0.25 2.71 20.45
CA TYR A 89 -0.69 2.50 19.35
C TYR A 89 -0.94 1.01 19.08
N ASP A 90 0.04 0.16 19.40
CA ASP A 90 -0.04 -1.28 19.20
C ASP A 90 0.60 -2.02 20.38
N PRO A 91 -0.21 -2.44 21.36
CA PRO A 91 0.28 -3.15 22.55
C PRO A 91 1.02 -4.46 22.25
N GLN A 92 0.85 -5.05 21.05
CA GLN A 92 1.48 -6.32 20.66
C GLN A 92 2.93 -6.15 20.18
N VAL A 93 3.43 -4.92 20.03
CA VAL A 93 4.79 -4.66 19.55
C VAL A 93 5.86 -5.30 20.46
N PRO A 94 6.71 -6.21 19.94
CA PRO A 94 7.68 -6.96 20.75
C PRO A 94 8.68 -6.09 21.51
N PHE A 95 9.04 -6.52 22.72
CA PHE A 95 10.18 -6.01 23.49
C PHE A 95 11.49 -6.62 22.98
N TYR A 96 12.48 -5.78 22.74
CA TYR A 96 13.81 -6.20 22.32
C TYR A 96 14.86 -5.64 23.26
N ASP A 97 15.81 -6.49 23.65
CA ASP A 97 16.99 -6.10 24.41
C ASP A 97 18.07 -5.66 23.42
N LEU A 98 18.18 -4.35 23.17
CA LEU A 98 19.05 -3.84 22.11
C LEU A 98 20.51 -3.81 22.56
N ILE A 99 21.36 -4.44 21.75
CA ILE A 99 22.81 -4.46 21.93
C ILE A 99 23.51 -3.92 20.68
N VAL A 100 24.64 -3.26 20.89
CA VAL A 100 25.54 -2.80 19.82
C VAL A 100 26.51 -3.91 19.49
N CYS A 101 26.62 -4.21 18.20
CA CYS A 101 27.57 -5.17 17.65
C CYS A 101 28.48 -4.48 16.65
N GLU A 102 29.66 -5.05 16.49
CA GLU A 102 30.70 -4.62 15.55
C GLU A 102 30.90 -5.72 14.52
N GLU A 103 31.02 -5.33 13.25
CA GLU A 103 31.38 -6.23 12.17
C GLU A 103 32.90 -6.25 12.06
N MET A 104 33.53 -7.30 12.57
CA MET A 104 34.95 -7.52 12.30
C MET A 104 35.09 -7.88 10.83
N SER A 105 35.68 -6.98 10.05
CA SER A 105 36.18 -7.29 8.71
C SER A 105 37.08 -8.51 8.84
N ARG A 106 36.64 -9.66 8.33
CA ARG A 106 37.50 -10.82 8.18
C ARG A 106 38.46 -10.51 7.04
N ASP A 107 39.60 -9.91 7.38
CA ASP A 107 40.75 -9.84 6.49
C ASP A 107 41.13 -11.29 6.14
N THR A 108 40.90 -11.65 4.88
CA THR A 108 41.48 -12.83 4.27
C THR A 108 42.98 -12.61 4.11
N THR A 109 43.75 -12.92 5.15
CA THR A 109 45.14 -13.37 4.99
C THR A 109 45.46 -14.54 5.94
N ALA A 110 45.61 -15.70 5.31
CA ALA A 110 46.47 -16.83 5.65
C ALA A 110 46.43 -17.46 7.07
N ALA A 111 45.80 -18.64 7.12
CA ALA A 111 46.41 -19.90 7.55
C ALA A 111 47.30 -19.91 8.82
N HIS A 112 46.73 -20.40 9.91
CA HIS A 112 47.34 -21.53 10.62
C HIS A 112 46.29 -22.57 10.97
N ALA A 113 46.36 -23.68 10.23
CA ALA A 113 45.70 -24.93 10.57
C ALA A 113 46.09 -25.35 11.99
N ARG A 114 45.08 -25.58 12.81
CA ARG A 114 45.09 -26.70 13.74
C ARG A 114 43.82 -27.50 13.47
N GLU A 115 44.06 -28.63 12.82
CA GLU A 115 43.12 -29.71 12.60
C GLU A 115 42.51 -30.14 13.93
N SER A 116 41.19 -30.27 13.98
CA SER A 116 40.46 -31.26 14.77
C SER A 116 39.00 -31.24 14.36
N GLU A 117 38.71 -32.14 13.42
CA GLU A 117 37.49 -32.95 13.25
C GLU A 117 36.27 -32.58 14.11
N THR A 118 35.16 -32.17 13.49
CA THR A 118 33.89 -32.91 13.60
C THR A 118 32.92 -32.55 12.46
N ASP A 119 32.51 -33.60 11.77
CA ASP A 119 31.39 -33.83 10.86
C ASP A 119 30.12 -32.94 11.00
N SER A 120 29.67 -32.35 9.88
CA SER A 120 28.26 -32.34 9.39
C SER A 120 28.09 -31.40 8.17
N PRO A 121 27.25 -31.76 7.17
CA PRO A 121 27.24 -31.12 5.85
C PRO A 121 26.55 -29.75 5.87
N GLN A 122 27.26 -28.72 5.39
CA GLN A 122 26.68 -27.39 5.15
C GLN A 122 25.78 -27.45 3.90
N ASP A 123 24.48 -27.41 4.16
CA ASP A 123 23.46 -27.06 3.18
C ASP A 123 23.74 -25.64 2.67
N ARG A 124 24.19 -25.55 1.42
CA ARG A 124 24.40 -24.29 0.71
C ARG A 124 23.04 -23.73 0.33
N LEU A 125 22.42 -22.99 1.24
CA LEU A 125 21.37 -22.05 0.88
C LEU A 125 22.03 -20.76 0.39
N THR A 126 22.13 -20.67 -0.93
CA THR A 126 22.49 -19.50 -1.72
C THR A 126 21.82 -18.23 -1.18
N ASP A 127 22.62 -17.16 -1.07
CA ASP A 127 22.12 -15.81 -0.83
C ASP A 127 20.94 -15.50 -1.77
N PRO A 128 19.82 -14.94 -1.27
CA PRO A 128 18.79 -14.46 -2.17
C PRO A 128 19.36 -13.26 -2.92
N VAL A 129 19.57 -13.46 -4.22
CA VAL A 129 19.79 -12.38 -5.18
C VAL A 129 18.59 -11.45 -5.06
N LEU A 130 18.80 -10.27 -4.47
CA LEU A 130 17.87 -9.16 -4.62
C LEU A 130 17.97 -8.71 -6.07
N THR A 131 17.16 -9.31 -6.93
CA THR A 131 16.85 -8.78 -8.25
C THR A 131 16.08 -7.48 -8.05
N ASP A 132 16.79 -6.36 -8.00
CA ASP A 132 16.23 -5.05 -8.27
C ASP A 132 15.99 -4.97 -9.79
N SER A 133 14.89 -5.57 -10.22
CA SER A 133 14.39 -5.56 -11.60
C SER A 133 12.90 -5.25 -11.59
N ALA A 134 12.49 -4.22 -10.84
CA ALA A 134 11.18 -3.63 -11.01
C ALA A 134 11.23 -2.72 -12.24
N THR A 135 10.41 -3.03 -13.25
CA THR A 135 10.18 -2.13 -14.39
C THR A 135 9.54 -0.82 -13.89
N PRO A 136 9.78 0.33 -14.54
CA PRO A 136 9.20 1.62 -14.15
C PRO A 136 7.68 1.56 -13.97
N GLU A 137 6.97 0.88 -14.88
CA GLU A 137 5.52 0.65 -14.82
C GLU A 137 5.07 -0.04 -13.52
N ARG A 138 5.86 -1.00 -13.03
CA ARG A 138 5.57 -1.74 -11.79
C ARG A 138 5.71 -0.84 -10.56
N HIS A 139 6.66 0.10 -10.58
CA HIS A 139 6.79 1.09 -9.51
C HIS A 139 5.59 2.06 -9.51
N ASP A 140 5.16 2.53 -10.67
CA ASP A 140 4.06 3.48 -10.82
C ASP A 140 2.71 2.88 -10.39
N LEU A 141 2.48 1.60 -10.69
CA LEU A 141 1.33 0.84 -10.20
C LEU A 141 1.27 0.82 -8.67
N VAL A 142 2.39 0.48 -8.03
CA VAL A 142 2.48 0.36 -6.57
C VAL A 142 2.32 1.73 -5.90
N GLU A 143 2.91 2.78 -6.48
CA GLU A 143 2.74 4.15 -6.00
C GLU A 143 1.28 4.59 -6.08
N PHE A 144 0.62 4.31 -7.22
CA PHE A 144 -0.80 4.57 -7.40
C PHE A 144 -1.64 3.87 -6.34
N CYS A 145 -1.40 2.58 -6.09
CA CYS A 145 -2.14 1.82 -5.08
C CYS A 145 -1.99 2.42 -3.68
N HIS A 146 -0.78 2.81 -3.29
CA HIS A 146 -0.55 3.46 -2.00
C HIS A 146 -1.25 4.81 -1.90
N ARG A 147 -1.29 5.58 -2.99
CA ARG A 147 -1.93 6.90 -3.00
C ARG A 147 -3.44 6.79 -2.83
N VAL A 148 -4.07 5.87 -3.58
CA VAL A 148 -5.51 5.56 -3.45
C VAL A 148 -5.81 5.08 -2.03
N ALA A 149 -5.04 4.11 -1.53
CA ALA A 149 -5.24 3.54 -0.21
C ALA A 149 -5.08 4.59 0.91
N GLY A 150 -4.08 5.46 0.79
CA GLY A 150 -3.85 6.57 1.72
C GLY A 150 -5.04 7.53 1.76
N ALA A 151 -5.49 8.02 0.59
CA ALA A 151 -6.61 8.95 0.50
C ALA A 151 -7.91 8.37 1.09
N VAL A 152 -8.19 7.09 0.84
CA VAL A 152 -9.36 6.40 1.39
C VAL A 152 -9.23 6.25 2.92
N PHE A 153 -8.10 5.76 3.44
CA PHE A 153 -7.91 5.63 4.89
C PHE A 153 -8.00 6.98 5.62
N GLU A 154 -7.39 8.03 5.09
CA GLU A 154 -7.48 9.37 5.68
C GLU A 154 -8.92 9.86 5.73
N THR A 155 -9.69 9.62 4.67
CA THR A 155 -11.10 9.99 4.60
C THR A 155 -11.94 9.19 5.61
N LEU A 156 -11.71 7.87 5.72
CA LEU A 156 -12.37 7.04 6.72
C LEU A 156 -12.07 7.55 8.15
N SER A 157 -10.82 7.92 8.41
CA SER A 157 -10.37 8.36 9.73
C SER A 157 -11.00 9.69 10.12
N GLU A 158 -11.01 10.65 9.19
CA GLU A 158 -11.62 11.96 9.42
C GLU A 158 -13.14 11.86 9.63
N ARG A 159 -13.80 10.91 8.95
CA ARG A 159 -15.24 10.64 9.10
C ARG A 159 -15.58 9.72 10.28
N GLY A 160 -14.59 9.19 10.99
CA GLY A 160 -14.78 8.34 12.18
C GLY A 160 -15.24 6.91 11.86
N TYR A 161 -14.89 6.39 10.68
CA TYR A 161 -15.21 5.02 10.26
C TYR A 161 -14.20 3.97 10.77
N ASP A 162 -13.80 4.06 12.05
CA ASP A 162 -12.78 3.19 12.68
C ASP A 162 -13.07 1.68 12.52
N GLY A 163 -14.35 1.31 12.51
CA GLY A 163 -14.81 -0.06 12.32
C GLY A 163 -14.57 -0.59 10.90
N VAL A 164 -14.64 0.28 9.88
CA VAL A 164 -14.31 -0.07 8.49
C VAL A 164 -12.80 -0.19 8.35
N GLU A 165 -12.04 0.77 8.89
CA GLU A 165 -10.57 0.73 8.85
C GLU A 165 -10.01 -0.55 9.48
N SER A 166 -10.52 -0.90 10.66
CA SER A 166 -10.10 -2.09 11.40
C SER A 166 -10.40 -3.36 10.60
N ALA A 167 -11.54 -3.40 9.89
CA ALA A 167 -11.93 -4.53 9.08
C ALA A 167 -11.07 -4.66 7.80
N VAL A 168 -10.76 -3.54 7.14
CA VAL A 168 -9.82 -3.51 5.99
C VAL A 168 -8.45 -4.04 6.42
N MET A 169 -7.92 -3.53 7.53
CA MET A 169 -6.61 -3.97 8.03
C MET A 169 -6.63 -5.44 8.44
N HIS A 170 -7.73 -5.94 9.02
CA HIS A 170 -7.89 -7.35 9.34
C HIS A 170 -7.88 -8.24 8.09
N ALA A 171 -8.66 -7.89 7.06
CA ALA A 171 -8.68 -8.61 5.79
C ALA A 171 -7.31 -8.58 5.10
N TYR A 172 -6.68 -7.41 5.05
CA TYR A 172 -5.33 -7.23 4.52
C TYR A 172 -4.30 -8.12 5.24
N PHE A 173 -4.37 -8.24 6.58
CA PHE A 173 -3.47 -9.11 7.32
C PHE A 173 -3.68 -10.59 7.01
N GLN A 174 -4.92 -11.02 6.74
CA GLN A 174 -5.17 -12.39 6.27
C GLN A 174 -4.49 -12.65 4.92
N HIS A 175 -4.56 -11.69 3.98
CA HIS A 175 -3.84 -11.79 2.70
C HIS A 175 -2.32 -11.78 2.88
N ALA A 176 -1.79 -10.96 3.78
CA ALA A 176 -0.36 -10.87 4.06
C ALA A 176 0.24 -12.16 4.66
N GLU A 177 -0.59 -13.06 5.20
CA GLU A 177 -0.14 -14.38 5.67
C GLU A 177 0.06 -15.38 4.52
N THR A 178 -0.62 -15.18 3.39
CA THR A 178 -0.63 -16.11 2.25
C THR A 178 0.10 -15.58 1.03
N VAL A 179 0.12 -14.26 0.83
CA VAL A 179 0.72 -13.59 -0.34
C VAL A 179 2.17 -13.21 -0.04
N GLY A 180 3.09 -13.75 -0.85
CA GLY A 180 4.53 -13.54 -0.69
C GLY A 180 5.10 -12.34 -1.45
N ASP A 181 4.43 -11.90 -2.53
CA ASP A 181 4.85 -10.74 -3.33
C ASP A 181 4.30 -9.44 -2.72
N PRO A 182 5.16 -8.47 -2.31
CA PRO A 182 4.73 -7.19 -1.78
C PRO A 182 3.84 -6.38 -2.72
N ASP A 183 3.99 -6.53 -4.04
CA ASP A 183 3.26 -5.72 -5.00
C ASP A 183 1.83 -6.28 -5.21
N GLU A 184 1.71 -7.61 -5.25
CA GLU A 184 0.42 -8.31 -5.18
C GLU A 184 -0.31 -7.95 -3.89
N LEU A 185 0.42 -7.84 -2.77
CA LEU A 185 -0.15 -7.43 -1.49
C LEU A 185 -0.72 -5.99 -1.52
N CYS A 186 -0.17 -5.09 -2.33
CA CYS A 186 -0.74 -3.74 -2.53
C CYS A 186 -2.08 -3.79 -3.27
N LEU A 187 -2.22 -4.69 -4.25
CA LEU A 187 -3.49 -4.93 -4.93
C LEU A 187 -4.52 -5.52 -3.97
N CYS A 188 -4.15 -6.55 -3.19
CA CYS A 188 -5.03 -7.14 -2.17
C CYS A 188 -5.52 -6.13 -1.14
N LEU A 189 -4.76 -5.08 -0.84
CA LEU A 189 -5.23 -3.99 0.02
C LEU A 189 -6.40 -3.23 -0.61
N LEU A 190 -6.30 -2.85 -1.88
CA LEU A 190 -7.37 -2.15 -2.58
C LEU A 190 -8.62 -3.04 -2.73
N GLU A 191 -8.42 -4.34 -2.98
CA GLU A 191 -9.50 -5.33 -3.01
C GLU A 191 -10.19 -5.43 -1.64
N SER A 192 -9.42 -5.47 -0.55
CA SER A 192 -9.93 -5.48 0.82
C SER A 192 -10.70 -4.21 1.15
N MET A 193 -10.22 -3.04 0.73
CA MET A 193 -10.93 -1.76 0.87
C MET A 193 -12.27 -1.80 0.14
N ALA A 194 -12.25 -2.13 -1.15
CA ALA A 194 -13.45 -2.22 -1.97
C ALA A 194 -14.50 -3.15 -1.34
N SER A 195 -14.07 -4.31 -0.85
CA SER A 195 -14.93 -5.30 -0.19
C SER A 195 -15.52 -4.80 1.12
N GLU A 196 -14.71 -4.24 2.02
CA GLU A 196 -15.19 -3.80 3.33
C GLU A 196 -16.00 -2.50 3.28
N LEU A 197 -15.67 -1.55 2.39
CA LEU A 197 -16.52 -0.39 2.14
C LEU A 197 -17.88 -0.85 1.61
N HIS A 198 -17.92 -1.79 0.66
CA HIS A 198 -19.17 -2.32 0.13
C HIS A 198 -20.04 -2.97 1.21
N LYS A 199 -19.44 -3.77 2.09
CA LYS A 199 -20.17 -4.50 3.14
C LYS A 199 -20.72 -3.61 4.25
N ARG A 200 -20.06 -2.48 4.53
CA ARG A 200 -20.26 -1.73 5.78
C ARG A 200 -20.82 -0.33 5.58
N LEU A 201 -20.61 0.28 4.42
CA LEU A 201 -21.09 1.62 4.12
C LEU A 201 -22.31 1.56 3.23
N THR A 202 -23.24 2.50 3.43
CA THR A 202 -24.34 2.68 2.50
C THR A 202 -23.83 3.24 1.18
N PRO A 203 -24.56 3.07 0.07
CA PRO A 203 -24.23 3.70 -1.21
C PRO A 203 -23.92 5.20 -1.12
N ALA A 204 -24.71 5.96 -0.35
CA ALA A 204 -24.50 7.38 -0.13
C ALA A 204 -23.20 7.66 0.63
N ASP A 205 -22.92 6.91 1.70
CA ASP A 205 -21.66 7.05 2.44
C ASP A 205 -20.45 6.69 1.59
N GLN A 206 -20.58 5.69 0.69
CA GLN A 206 -19.53 5.33 -0.27
C GLN A 206 -19.25 6.47 -1.25
N ALA A 207 -20.30 7.08 -1.81
CA ALA A 207 -20.18 8.23 -2.70
C ALA A 207 -19.48 9.39 -1.99
N GLU A 208 -19.90 9.73 -0.76
CA GLU A 208 -19.28 10.78 0.03
C GLU A 208 -17.80 10.49 0.35
N VAL A 209 -17.46 9.25 0.71
CA VAL A 209 -16.06 8.85 0.93
C VAL A 209 -15.23 8.97 -0.35
N LEU A 210 -15.78 8.57 -1.50
CA LEU A 210 -15.09 8.68 -2.79
C LEU A 210 -14.86 10.14 -3.21
N THR A 211 -15.88 11.00 -3.08
CA THR A 211 -15.76 12.43 -3.37
C THR A 211 -14.70 13.06 -2.48
N ASP A 212 -14.77 12.83 -1.17
CA ASP A 212 -13.81 13.34 -0.21
C ASP A 212 -12.39 12.81 -0.49
N ALA A 213 -12.22 11.50 -0.70
CA ALA A 213 -10.92 10.92 -1.02
C ALA A 213 -10.34 11.50 -2.32
N ALA A 214 -11.18 11.75 -3.33
CA ALA A 214 -10.75 12.37 -4.57
C ALA A 214 -10.20 13.78 -4.36
N THR A 215 -10.81 14.59 -3.47
CA THR A 215 -10.30 15.94 -3.15
C THR A 215 -8.92 15.96 -2.47
N ARG A 216 -8.51 14.84 -1.85
CA ARG A 216 -7.19 14.70 -1.22
C ARG A 216 -6.10 14.34 -2.23
N LEU A 217 -6.49 13.87 -3.41
CA LEU A 217 -5.58 13.57 -4.50
C LEU A 217 -5.29 14.84 -5.30
N GLU A 218 -4.05 15.03 -5.73
CA GLU A 218 -3.68 16.18 -6.57
C GLU A 218 -4.57 16.25 -7.82
N SER A 219 -5.17 17.42 -8.08
CA SER A 219 -6.02 17.60 -9.25
C SER A 219 -5.19 17.52 -10.55
N PRO A 220 -5.66 16.77 -11.56
CA PRO A 220 -5.02 16.72 -12.87
C PRO A 220 -5.13 18.08 -13.57
N SER A 221 -4.18 18.40 -14.45
CA SER A 221 -4.25 19.61 -15.29
C SER A 221 -5.41 19.53 -16.26
N ASP A 222 -6.16 20.63 -16.42
CA ASP A 222 -7.34 20.77 -17.28
C ASP A 222 -7.05 20.56 -18.79
N ASP A 223 -6.97 19.32 -19.26
CA ASP A 223 -6.98 19.04 -20.71
C ASP A 223 -7.82 17.79 -21.05
N ASP A 224 -8.67 17.95 -22.08
CA ASP A 224 -9.57 16.99 -22.76
C ASP A 224 -10.49 16.08 -21.89
N SER A 225 -11.39 15.32 -22.56
CA SER A 225 -12.51 14.56 -21.95
C SER A 225 -12.07 13.87 -20.65
N PRO A 226 -12.61 14.26 -19.46
CA PRO A 226 -11.96 13.87 -18.21
C PRO A 226 -12.01 12.35 -17.93
N LEU A 227 -12.84 11.60 -18.68
CA LEU A 227 -12.94 10.15 -18.62
C LEU A 227 -11.79 9.48 -19.38
N ASP A 228 -11.51 9.94 -20.60
CA ASP A 228 -10.41 9.41 -21.40
C ASP A 228 -9.06 9.78 -20.75
N ALA A 229 -8.97 10.96 -20.13
CA ALA A 229 -7.82 11.34 -19.32
C ALA A 229 -7.61 10.40 -18.12
N SER A 230 -8.69 10.02 -17.42
CA SER A 230 -8.63 9.07 -16.30
C SER A 230 -8.17 7.68 -16.75
N LEU A 231 -8.74 7.16 -17.84
CA LEU A 231 -8.41 5.83 -18.37
C LEU A 231 -6.99 5.79 -18.92
N THR A 232 -6.55 6.84 -19.62
CA THR A 232 -5.16 6.99 -20.08
C THR A 232 -4.19 7.02 -18.91
N ALA A 233 -4.52 7.72 -17.82
CA ALA A 233 -3.68 7.75 -16.62
C ALA A 233 -3.57 6.37 -15.95
N LEU A 234 -4.64 5.57 -15.97
CA LEU A 234 -4.64 4.21 -15.44
C LEU A 234 -3.83 3.24 -16.32
N GLU A 235 -3.93 3.36 -17.64
CA GLU A 235 -3.14 2.60 -18.61
C GLU A 235 -1.64 2.89 -18.46
N GLN A 236 -1.25 4.18 -18.40
CA GLN A 236 0.16 4.58 -18.22
C GLN A 236 0.79 4.07 -16.92
N ARG A 237 -0.01 3.85 -15.88
CA ARG A 237 0.43 3.32 -14.58
C ARG A 237 0.38 1.78 -14.51
N GLY A 238 -0.01 1.11 -15.59
CA GLY A 238 -0.14 -0.35 -15.64
C GLY A 238 -1.29 -0.91 -14.81
N PHE A 239 -2.31 -0.09 -14.48
CA PHE A 239 -3.50 -0.55 -13.74
C PHE A 239 -4.51 -1.27 -14.65
N ILE A 240 -4.50 -0.89 -15.93
CA ILE A 240 -5.15 -1.57 -17.05
C ILE A 240 -4.13 -1.70 -18.18
N GLU A 241 -4.28 -2.71 -19.02
CA GLU A 241 -3.41 -2.90 -20.18
C GLU A 241 -3.90 -2.08 -21.38
N SER A 242 -5.21 -2.02 -21.59
CA SER A 242 -5.82 -1.20 -22.66
C SER A 242 -7.28 -0.88 -22.37
N TYR A 243 -7.83 0.11 -23.06
CA TYR A 243 -9.25 0.41 -23.01
C TYR A 243 -9.83 0.82 -24.37
N THR A 244 -11.12 0.59 -24.54
CA THR A 244 -11.93 1.13 -25.64
C THR A 244 -13.22 1.72 -25.10
N ARG A 245 -13.65 2.83 -25.70
CA ARG A 245 -14.84 3.57 -25.28
C ARG A 245 -15.89 3.56 -26.39
N SER A 246 -17.14 3.28 -26.01
CA SER A 246 -18.26 3.45 -26.95
C SER A 246 -18.62 4.94 -27.08
N PRO A 247 -19.05 5.40 -28.28
CA PRO A 247 -19.49 6.78 -28.46
C PRO A 247 -20.60 7.13 -27.45
N TYR A 248 -20.54 8.35 -26.89
CA TYR A 248 -21.50 8.81 -25.90
C TYR A 248 -22.92 8.73 -26.47
N SER A 249 -23.72 7.82 -25.93
CA SER A 249 -25.12 7.70 -26.33
C SER A 249 -25.91 8.78 -25.59
N VAL A 250 -26.00 9.97 -26.17
CA VAL A 250 -26.99 10.95 -25.72
C VAL A 250 -28.35 10.35 -26.05
N GLY A 251 -29.07 9.87 -25.04
CA GLY A 251 -30.47 9.50 -25.23
C GLY A 251 -31.21 10.70 -25.82
N LEU A 252 -32.01 10.48 -26.86
CA LEU A 252 -32.82 11.51 -27.56
C LEU A 252 -33.80 12.26 -26.63
N ASP A 253 -33.82 11.94 -25.33
CA ASP A 253 -34.76 12.43 -24.32
C ASP A 253 -34.10 13.28 -23.21
N GLY A 254 -32.84 13.71 -23.37
CA GLY A 254 -32.18 14.62 -22.42
C GLY A 254 -31.86 14.00 -21.05
N GLY A 255 -31.93 12.67 -20.92
CA GLY A 255 -31.50 11.93 -19.73
C GLY A 255 -29.98 11.77 -19.68
N ALA A 256 -29.38 12.02 -18.51
CA ALA A 256 -27.93 12.02 -18.32
C ALA A 256 -27.30 10.68 -18.77
N GLY A 257 -26.25 10.80 -19.58
CA GLY A 257 -25.74 9.72 -20.41
C GLY A 257 -25.00 8.66 -19.63
N ALA A 258 -25.26 7.40 -19.96
CA ALA A 258 -24.41 6.30 -19.56
C ALA A 258 -23.20 6.21 -20.50
N VAL A 259 -22.05 5.86 -19.96
CA VAL A 259 -20.82 5.63 -20.75
C VAL A 259 -20.37 4.20 -20.59
N VAL A 260 -20.16 3.52 -21.72
CA VAL A 260 -19.67 2.15 -21.76
C VAL A 260 -18.19 2.15 -22.13
N VAL A 261 -17.39 1.51 -21.28
CA VAL A 261 -15.94 1.36 -21.42
C VAL A 261 -15.60 -0.12 -21.33
N GLN A 262 -14.79 -0.62 -22.24
CA GLN A 262 -14.21 -1.96 -22.17
C GLN A 262 -12.74 -1.82 -21.79
N ILE A 263 -12.30 -2.60 -20.80
CA ILE A 263 -10.89 -2.62 -20.33
C ILE A 263 -10.33 -4.04 -20.42
N SER A 264 -9.03 -4.14 -20.70
CA SER A 264 -8.26 -5.40 -20.65
C SER A 264 -7.14 -5.31 -19.60
N GLY A 265 -6.64 -6.46 -19.14
CA GLY A 265 -5.51 -6.53 -18.22
C GLY A 265 -5.72 -5.79 -16.90
N TYR A 266 -6.95 -5.78 -16.37
CA TYR A 266 -7.27 -5.10 -15.13
C TYR A 266 -6.51 -5.72 -13.95
N ALA A 267 -5.80 -4.88 -13.18
CA ALA A 267 -4.90 -5.35 -12.13
C ALA A 267 -5.62 -6.01 -10.94
N LEU A 268 -6.88 -5.67 -10.66
CA LEU A 268 -7.62 -6.24 -9.53
C LEU A 268 -8.43 -7.47 -9.93
N SER A 269 -8.50 -8.42 -9.01
CA SER A 269 -9.20 -9.69 -9.19
C SER A 269 -10.63 -9.62 -8.67
N ALA A 270 -11.53 -10.28 -9.39
CA ALA A 270 -12.90 -10.49 -8.96
C ALA A 270 -12.96 -11.48 -7.79
N HIS A 271 -13.76 -11.17 -6.78
CA HIS A 271 -14.00 -12.02 -5.62
C HIS A 271 -15.50 -12.03 -5.30
N ASP A 272 -16.04 -13.18 -4.91
CA ASP A 272 -17.47 -13.34 -4.57
C ASP A 272 -18.46 -12.82 -5.63
N LYS A 273 -18.13 -12.99 -6.93
CA LYS A 273 -18.89 -12.46 -8.09
C LYS A 273 -18.98 -10.94 -8.13
N ARG A 274 -18.04 -10.25 -7.50
CA ARG A 274 -17.94 -8.79 -7.55
C ARG A 274 -16.55 -8.38 -8.00
N LEU A 275 -16.49 -7.34 -8.81
CA LEU A 275 -15.25 -6.72 -9.24
C LEU A 275 -14.98 -5.49 -8.37
N PRO A 276 -13.83 -5.37 -7.70
CA PRO A 276 -13.40 -4.12 -7.11
C PRO A 276 -13.31 -3.04 -8.19
N VAL A 277 -14.00 -1.91 -8.01
CA VAL A 277 -13.96 -0.79 -8.97
C VAL A 277 -13.56 0.53 -8.29
N LEU A 278 -13.33 0.50 -6.97
CA LEU A 278 -12.95 1.66 -6.15
C LEU A 278 -11.85 2.53 -6.79
N PRO A 279 -10.71 2.01 -7.28
CA PRO A 279 -9.67 2.87 -7.86
C PRO A 279 -10.09 3.52 -9.18
N LEU A 280 -10.95 2.86 -9.97
CA LEU A 280 -11.50 3.41 -11.21
C LEU A 280 -12.45 4.56 -10.88
N THR A 281 -13.43 4.30 -10.01
CA THR A 281 -14.42 5.30 -9.59
C THR A 281 -13.76 6.50 -8.93
N LEU A 282 -12.73 6.28 -8.11
CA LEU A 282 -11.99 7.35 -7.46
C LEU A 282 -11.25 8.24 -8.47
N GLU A 283 -10.59 7.66 -9.49
CA GLU A 283 -9.97 8.48 -10.55
C GLU A 283 -11.01 9.25 -11.36
N LEU A 284 -12.17 8.66 -11.62
CA LEU A 284 -13.26 9.38 -12.27
C LEU A 284 -13.75 10.55 -11.42
N CYS A 285 -13.94 10.36 -10.11
CA CYS A 285 -14.31 11.45 -9.20
C CYS A 285 -13.22 12.54 -9.15
N ARG A 286 -11.93 12.16 -9.26
CA ARG A 286 -10.80 13.11 -9.26
C ARG A 286 -10.77 13.98 -10.53
N HIS A 287 -11.15 13.42 -11.67
CA HIS A 287 -11.17 14.14 -12.96
C HIS A 287 -12.54 14.78 -13.28
N HIS A 288 -13.64 14.33 -12.67
CA HIS A 288 -15.01 14.79 -12.89
C HIS A 288 -15.72 15.21 -11.59
N THR A 289 -15.32 16.35 -11.04
CA THR A 289 -15.90 16.87 -9.78
C THR A 289 -17.38 17.26 -9.91
N GLU A 290 -17.84 17.66 -11.11
CA GLU A 290 -19.24 18.09 -11.34
C GLU A 290 -20.18 16.95 -11.75
N GLN A 291 -19.65 15.83 -12.26
CA GLN A 291 -20.42 14.71 -12.82
C GLN A 291 -19.82 13.37 -12.38
N SER A 292 -19.70 13.18 -11.07
CA SER A 292 -19.20 11.92 -10.51
C SER A 292 -20.15 10.76 -10.84
N PRO A 293 -19.60 9.57 -11.14
CA PRO A 293 -20.41 8.39 -11.41
C PRO A 293 -21.30 8.07 -10.22
N GLN A 294 -22.58 7.81 -10.49
CA GLN A 294 -23.58 7.41 -9.50
C GLN A 294 -23.66 5.89 -9.39
N SER A 295 -23.48 5.16 -10.48
CA SER A 295 -23.39 3.71 -10.45
C SER A 295 -22.42 3.15 -11.48
N VAL A 296 -21.91 1.95 -11.16
CA VAL A 296 -21.02 1.19 -12.03
C VAL A 296 -21.54 -0.24 -12.15
N GLN A 297 -21.84 -0.65 -13.37
CA GLN A 297 -22.18 -2.05 -13.70
C GLN A 297 -21.02 -2.70 -14.44
N VAL A 298 -20.80 -3.99 -14.16
CA VAL A 298 -19.68 -4.76 -14.72
C VAL A 298 -20.20 -6.03 -15.37
N THR A 299 -19.76 -6.27 -16.59
CA THR A 299 -20.02 -7.50 -17.34
C THR A 299 -18.69 -8.13 -17.76
N ALA A 300 -18.53 -9.44 -17.57
CA ALA A 300 -17.37 -10.17 -18.07
C ALA A 300 -17.44 -10.28 -19.61
N VAL A 301 -16.33 -10.00 -20.29
CA VAL A 301 -16.16 -10.17 -21.74
C VAL A 301 -14.90 -10.99 -22.01
N ASP A 302 -14.74 -11.52 -23.23
CA ASP A 302 -13.70 -12.50 -23.56
C ASP A 302 -12.27 -12.07 -23.13
N ASP A 303 -11.93 -10.80 -23.30
CA ASP A 303 -10.60 -10.25 -23.00
C ASP A 303 -10.59 -9.20 -21.87
N GLY A 304 -11.55 -9.27 -20.94
CA GLY A 304 -11.56 -8.41 -19.75
C GLY A 304 -12.95 -8.04 -19.25
N TRP A 305 -13.18 -6.75 -19.04
CA TRP A 305 -14.39 -6.24 -18.39
C TRP A 305 -15.04 -5.13 -19.19
N GLN A 306 -16.36 -5.17 -19.31
CA GLN A 306 -17.16 -4.04 -19.78
C GLN A 306 -17.78 -3.33 -18.57
N LEU A 307 -17.42 -2.06 -18.39
CA LEU A 307 -17.96 -1.18 -17.36
C LEU A 307 -18.95 -0.20 -17.95
N THR A 308 -20.11 -0.06 -17.30
CA THR A 308 -21.11 0.95 -17.65
C THR A 308 -21.23 1.93 -16.49
N PHE A 309 -20.82 3.17 -16.73
CA PHE A 309 -20.88 4.27 -15.77
C PHE A 309 -22.15 5.09 -15.99
N SER A 310 -22.98 5.21 -14.96
CA SER A 310 -24.14 6.10 -14.98
C SER A 310 -23.80 7.41 -14.28
N LEU A 311 -23.87 8.53 -15.01
CA LEU A 311 -23.57 9.87 -14.46
C LEU A 311 -24.82 10.60 -13.96
N ALA A 312 -26.01 10.07 -14.29
CA ALA A 312 -27.30 10.57 -13.83
C ALA A 312 -27.61 10.04 -12.43
N ASP A 313 -28.16 10.89 -11.56
CA ASP A 313 -28.84 10.40 -10.36
C ASP A 313 -30.11 9.66 -10.79
N THR A 314 -30.00 8.33 -10.83
CA THR A 314 -31.11 7.42 -11.10
C THR A 314 -31.74 6.90 -9.80
N GLY A 315 -31.29 7.38 -8.64
CA GLY A 315 -31.68 6.88 -7.32
C GLY A 315 -30.99 5.57 -6.91
N ASP A 316 -30.19 4.96 -7.78
CA ASP A 316 -29.43 3.74 -7.49
C ASP A 316 -27.93 4.04 -7.48
N GLN A 317 -27.38 4.35 -6.30
CA GLN A 317 -25.93 4.61 -6.12
C GLN A 317 -25.11 3.32 -6.01
N SER A 318 -25.47 2.29 -6.77
CA SER A 318 -24.94 0.94 -6.60
C SER A 318 -23.59 0.74 -7.29
N GLY A 319 -22.73 -0.07 -6.68
CA GLY A 319 -21.54 -0.59 -7.35
C GLY A 319 -20.29 0.31 -7.31
N LEU A 320 -20.33 1.47 -6.65
CA LEU A 320 -19.27 2.49 -6.71
C LEU A 320 -17.88 2.04 -6.26
N VAL A 321 -17.79 1.21 -5.22
CA VAL A 321 -16.50 0.70 -4.70
C VAL A 321 -16.23 -0.73 -5.15
N SER A 322 -17.30 -1.49 -5.39
CA SER A 322 -17.26 -2.85 -5.89
C SER A 322 -18.58 -3.12 -6.59
N ALA A 323 -18.52 -3.59 -7.83
CA ALA A 323 -19.66 -3.81 -8.70
C ALA A 323 -19.98 -5.32 -8.81
N SER A 324 -21.26 -5.67 -8.88
CA SER A 324 -21.67 -7.04 -9.20
C SER A 324 -21.31 -7.37 -10.64
N ILE A 325 -20.86 -8.59 -10.88
CA ILE A 325 -20.56 -9.08 -12.23
C ILE A 325 -21.84 -9.70 -12.80
N ASP A 326 -22.39 -9.06 -13.83
CA ASP A 326 -23.49 -9.59 -14.61
C ASP A 326 -22.93 -10.57 -15.66
N GLY A 327 -23.35 -11.83 -15.60
CA GLY A 327 -22.90 -12.90 -16.49
C GLY A 327 -22.36 -14.13 -15.75
N LYS A 328 -22.15 -15.23 -16.49
CA LYS A 328 -21.45 -16.41 -15.96
C LYS A 328 -19.95 -16.12 -15.93
N VAL A 329 -19.39 -15.98 -14.74
CA VAL A 329 -17.94 -16.12 -14.48
C VAL A 329 -17.53 -17.57 -14.67
#